data_AF-A0AAV7Z7G8-F1
#
_entry.id   AF-A0AAV7Z7G8-F1
#
_cell.length_a   1.000
_cell.length_b   1.000
_cell.length_c   1.000
_cell.angle_alpha   90.00
_cell.angle_beta   90.00
_cell.angle_gamma   90.00
#
_symmetry.space_group_name_H-M   'P 1'
#
loop_
_entity.id
_entity.type
_entity.pdbx_description
1 polymer ?
#
loop_
_entity_poly.entity_id
_entity_poly.type
_entity_poly.pdbx_seq_one_letter_code
_entity_poly.pdbx_strand_id
1 'polypeptide(L)'
;MTSIKPFCCRCSEQINDRPRTLNGKSYHRNCFTCKHCSVPFPINPFYFYQNEHYCIECREKIEDGSLIIEDQSQKKEKEQEKEQEQEQEKKQEKKQEKEQEKEQEKVQEKEQEQEQEKVQEKEQENEQEKENEIEKETKKDNIINDDISNEDLEILSSLHDSVRELEKTNQRLQTTTSLLTENKVENEEEKEQENEIKNENENEREKIQEQIINETVKTESSTKKTIEPNKNSNLLEDELNKAKKELEIEKKEKQRLEEENTRIDKELEQLEEKMKKKNLKSNEKMTLSGKKMKGLRNEFKELQEEIKLLKEEEENYLNEINKMKSEWEKNEKVLRKQIQDQQSKQQGSNQNISQDDDEIRRLELKLKELQLQLESEKNERLQLEDEFIEIKEQTNLMKRLQLQSSKFDTQLKTILKKWEFLKESLRIAESELENAESDCRYMEEVVDSYKDLENTLESEWKKGEQSENKAVIRLKKREDQLKIQQNKLQTENKNLLDDIEKMENKN
;
A
#
# COMPACT_ATOMS: atom_id res chain seq x y z
N MET A 1 -40.96 2.33 57.78
CA MET A 1 -39.98 1.91 56.75
C MET A 1 -40.72 1.85 55.42
N THR A 2 -40.42 2.76 54.50
CA THR A 2 -41.00 2.74 53.15
C THR A 2 -40.40 1.56 52.38
N SER A 3 -41.22 0.57 52.05
CA SER A 3 -40.80 -0.60 51.27
C SER A 3 -40.34 -0.12 49.88
N ILE A 4 -39.06 -0.29 49.56
CA ILE A 4 -38.52 0.03 48.23
C ILE A 4 -39.19 -0.92 47.22
N LYS A 5 -39.95 -0.36 46.26
CA LYS A 5 -40.55 -1.14 45.18
C LYS A 5 -39.48 -1.42 44.10
N PRO A 6 -39.40 -2.65 43.56
CA PRO A 6 -38.40 -3.00 42.54
C PRO A 6 -38.74 -2.42 41.16
N PHE A 7 -37.73 -2.28 40.30
CA PHE A 7 -37.86 -1.89 38.90
C PHE A 7 -37.89 -3.11 37.97
N CYS A 8 -38.61 -3.01 36.86
CA CYS A 8 -38.71 -4.06 35.86
C CYS A 8 -37.47 -4.10 34.96
N CYS A 9 -36.83 -5.26 34.84
CA CYS A 9 -35.62 -5.41 34.02
C CYS A 9 -35.84 -5.31 32.49
N ARG A 10 -37.09 -5.28 32.01
CA ARG A 10 -37.40 -5.15 30.58
C ARG A 10 -37.72 -3.72 30.15
N CYS A 11 -38.60 -3.03 30.88
CA CYS A 11 -39.01 -1.66 30.54
C CYS A 11 -38.36 -0.60 31.44
N SER A 12 -37.62 -0.99 32.47
CA SER A 12 -36.98 -0.09 33.44
C SER A 12 -37.95 0.77 34.27
N GLU A 13 -39.25 0.47 34.26
CA GLU A 13 -40.27 1.17 35.07
C GLU A 13 -40.49 0.49 36.44
N GLN A 14 -40.97 1.27 37.42
CA GLN A 14 -41.26 0.77 38.77
C GLN A 14 -42.44 -0.20 38.77
N ILE A 15 -42.32 -1.32 39.48
CA ILE A 15 -43.38 -2.33 39.55
C ILE A 15 -44.32 -1.97 40.71
N ASN A 16 -45.54 -1.56 40.37
CA ASN A 16 -46.59 -1.25 41.35
C ASN A 16 -47.34 -2.49 41.84
N ASP A 17 -47.36 -3.56 41.04
CA ASP A 17 -47.99 -4.83 41.36
C ASP A 17 -47.01 -5.82 42.01
N ARG A 18 -47.49 -7.03 42.31
CA ARG A 18 -46.63 -8.13 42.76
C ARG A 18 -45.61 -8.49 41.66
N PRO A 19 -44.30 -8.23 41.83
CA PRO A 19 -43.30 -8.50 40.80
C PRO A 19 -43.14 -9.99 40.57
N ARG A 20 -42.83 -10.38 39.32
CA ARG A 20 -42.29 -11.70 39.03
C ARG A 20 -40.77 -11.64 39.20
N THR A 21 -40.25 -12.41 40.15
CA THR A 21 -38.80 -12.48 40.40
C THR A 21 -38.25 -13.76 39.79
N LEU A 22 -37.23 -13.62 38.94
CA LEU A 22 -36.49 -14.73 38.36
C LEU A 22 -35.00 -14.39 38.31
N ASN A 23 -34.16 -15.27 38.85
CA ASN A 23 -32.70 -15.07 38.92
C ASN A 23 -32.30 -13.69 39.48
N GLY A 24 -33.01 -13.22 40.51
CA GLY A 24 -32.77 -11.92 41.14
C GLY A 24 -33.28 -10.70 40.36
N LYS A 25 -33.81 -10.87 39.14
CA LYS A 25 -34.40 -9.81 38.33
C LYS A 25 -35.91 -9.76 38.55
N SER A 26 -36.48 -8.55 38.59
CA SER A 26 -37.92 -8.33 38.75
C SER A 26 -38.55 -7.90 37.43
N TYR A 27 -39.76 -8.38 37.14
CA TYR A 27 -40.49 -8.07 35.91
C TYR A 27 -41.97 -7.78 36.21
N HIS A 28 -42.58 -6.89 35.43
CA HIS A 28 -44.05 -6.82 35.38
C HIS A 28 -44.63 -8.12 34.84
N ARG A 29 -45.87 -8.44 35.22
CA ARG A 29 -46.60 -9.61 34.70
C ARG A 29 -46.67 -9.63 33.16
N ASN A 30 -46.81 -8.45 32.55
CA ASN A 30 -46.87 -8.29 31.09
C ASN A 30 -45.49 -8.16 30.43
N CYS A 31 -44.44 -7.83 31.18
CA CYS A 31 -43.09 -7.76 30.66
C CYS A 31 -42.38 -9.12 30.67
N PHE A 32 -42.83 -10.03 31.53
CA PHE A 32 -42.34 -11.40 31.61
C PHE A 32 -43.01 -12.28 30.55
N THR A 33 -42.55 -12.16 29.31
CA THR A 33 -43.07 -12.87 28.13
C THR A 33 -42.01 -13.75 27.49
N CYS A 34 -42.45 -14.71 26.68
CA CYS A 34 -41.55 -15.47 25.81
C CYS A 34 -40.80 -14.53 24.86
N LYS A 35 -39.50 -14.78 24.64
CA LYS A 35 -38.70 -14.02 23.68
C LYS A 35 -39.28 -14.10 22.27
N HIS A 36 -39.64 -15.30 21.83
CA HIS A 36 -39.98 -15.55 20.43
C HIS A 36 -41.40 -15.07 20.10
N CYS A 37 -42.43 -15.54 20.81
CA CYS A 37 -43.81 -15.18 20.51
C CYS A 37 -44.33 -13.94 21.26
N SER A 38 -43.55 -13.37 22.19
CA SER A 38 -43.95 -12.24 23.04
C SER A 38 -45.21 -12.48 23.89
N VAL A 39 -45.67 -13.73 24.04
CA VAL A 39 -46.81 -14.08 24.90
C VAL A 39 -46.39 -14.12 26.38
N PRO A 40 -47.12 -13.46 27.30
CA PRO A 40 -46.84 -13.49 28.74
C PRO A 40 -46.97 -14.90 29.33
N PHE A 41 -46.08 -15.24 30.26
CA PHE A 41 -46.06 -16.58 30.84
C PHE A 41 -47.22 -16.85 31.81
N PRO A 42 -47.97 -17.95 31.62
CA PRO A 42 -48.94 -18.41 32.62
C PRO A 42 -48.23 -18.84 33.91
N ILE A 43 -48.99 -19.11 34.98
CA ILE A 43 -48.49 -19.24 36.36
C ILE A 43 -47.32 -20.23 36.53
N ASN A 44 -47.21 -21.28 35.71
CA ASN A 44 -46.02 -22.08 35.38
C ASN A 44 -46.42 -23.17 34.36
N PRO A 45 -45.49 -23.84 33.63
CA PRO A 45 -44.02 -23.66 33.57
C PRO A 45 -43.51 -22.92 32.31
N PHE A 46 -42.29 -22.36 32.39
CA PHE A 46 -41.53 -21.76 31.28
C PHE A 46 -40.15 -22.42 31.17
N TYR A 47 -39.50 -22.28 30.02
CA TYR A 47 -38.17 -22.85 29.75
C TYR A 47 -37.10 -21.76 29.70
N PHE A 48 -35.94 -22.01 30.29
CA PHE A 48 -34.82 -21.07 30.34
C PHE A 48 -33.67 -21.59 29.47
N TYR A 49 -33.32 -20.86 28.42
CA TYR A 49 -32.28 -21.23 27.45
C TYR A 49 -31.49 -19.99 27.03
N GLN A 50 -30.15 -20.07 27.04
CA GLN A 50 -29.25 -18.95 26.68
C GLN A 50 -29.59 -17.60 27.36
N ASN A 51 -29.94 -17.63 28.65
CA ASN A 51 -30.36 -16.45 29.42
C ASN A 51 -31.68 -15.80 28.98
N GLU A 52 -32.44 -16.46 28.11
CA GLU A 52 -33.76 -16.03 27.67
C GLU A 52 -34.85 -17.03 28.07
N HIS A 53 -36.09 -16.57 28.05
CA HIS A 53 -37.24 -17.30 28.54
C HIS A 53 -38.15 -17.67 27.36
N TYR A 54 -38.55 -18.93 27.28
CA TYR A 54 -39.38 -19.45 26.19
C TYR A 54 -40.62 -20.17 26.72
N CYS A 55 -41.75 -20.04 25.99
CA CYS A 55 -42.94 -20.83 26.30
C CYS A 55 -42.72 -22.28 25.83
N ILE A 56 -43.57 -23.19 26.30
CA ILE A 56 -43.46 -24.62 25.98
C ILE A 56 -43.54 -24.84 24.47
N GLU A 57 -44.45 -24.16 23.78
CA GLU A 57 -44.59 -24.27 22.32
C GLU A 57 -43.35 -23.76 21.55
N CYS A 58 -42.71 -22.68 22.03
CA CYS A 58 -41.47 -22.19 21.42
C CYS A 58 -40.27 -23.06 21.78
N ARG A 59 -40.29 -23.73 22.93
CA ARG A 59 -39.23 -24.66 23.33
C ARG A 59 -39.14 -25.83 22.36
N GLU A 60 -40.27 -26.46 22.02
CA GLU A 60 -40.30 -27.60 21.07
C GLU A 60 -39.65 -27.21 19.75
N LYS A 61 -39.97 -26.01 19.24
CA LYS A 61 -39.37 -25.47 18.01
C LYS A 61 -37.87 -25.12 18.12
N ILE A 62 -37.35 -24.86 19.33
CA ILE A 62 -35.91 -24.66 19.58
C ILE A 62 -35.19 -26.01 19.62
N GLU A 63 -35.77 -27.02 20.27
CA GLU A 63 -35.22 -28.38 20.34
C GLU A 63 -35.15 -29.03 18.95
N ASP A 64 -36.13 -28.73 18.09
CA ASP A 64 -36.14 -29.18 16.68
C ASP A 64 -35.23 -28.36 15.75
N GLY A 65 -34.47 -27.39 16.29
CA GLY A 65 -33.51 -26.57 15.54
C GLY A 65 -34.12 -25.58 14.52
N SER A 66 -35.45 -25.57 14.38
CA SER A 66 -36.16 -24.78 13.37
C SER A 66 -36.09 -23.27 13.63
N LEU A 67 -36.03 -22.86 14.91
CA LEU A 67 -35.98 -21.45 15.30
C LEU A 67 -34.59 -20.80 15.21
N ILE A 68 -33.52 -21.60 15.11
CA ILE A 68 -32.15 -21.08 15.05
C ILE A 68 -31.84 -20.49 13.65
N ILE A 69 -32.59 -20.92 12.63
CA ILE A 69 -32.35 -20.53 11.23
C ILE A 69 -32.91 -19.13 10.92
N GLU A 70 -34.06 -18.76 11.48
CA GLU A 70 -34.72 -17.47 11.16
C GLU A 70 -33.98 -16.26 11.76
N ASP A 71 -33.50 -16.35 13.00
CA ASP A 71 -32.82 -15.23 13.69
C ASP A 71 -31.40 -14.99 13.12
N GLN A 72 -30.74 -16.04 12.63
CA GLN A 72 -29.46 -15.92 11.92
C GLN A 72 -29.62 -15.34 10.52
N SER A 73 -30.76 -15.57 9.85
CA SER A 73 -31.03 -15.01 8.52
C SER A 73 -31.24 -13.49 8.59
N GLN A 74 -32.08 -13.02 9.53
CA GLN A 74 -32.35 -11.59 9.67
C GLN A 74 -31.13 -10.78 10.13
N LYS A 75 -30.26 -11.39 10.94
CA LYS A 75 -29.00 -10.75 11.36
C LYS A 75 -28.01 -10.62 10.20
N LYS A 76 -27.92 -11.63 9.33
CA LYS A 76 -27.06 -11.60 8.13
C LYS A 76 -27.53 -10.57 7.10
N GLU A 77 -28.84 -10.43 6.89
CA GLU A 77 -29.38 -9.43 5.95
C GLU A 77 -29.07 -8.00 6.41
N LYS A 78 -29.26 -7.69 7.70
CA LYS A 78 -28.90 -6.36 8.25
C LYS A 78 -27.40 -6.06 8.22
N GLU A 79 -26.57 -7.09 8.35
CA GLU A 79 -25.11 -6.95 8.27
C GLU A 79 -24.66 -6.71 6.82
N GLN A 80 -25.26 -7.43 5.85
CA GLN A 80 -25.04 -7.18 4.42
C GLN A 80 -25.50 -5.80 3.97
N GLU A 81 -26.64 -5.31 4.46
CA GLU A 81 -27.16 -3.99 4.09
C GLU A 81 -26.23 -2.86 4.58
N LYS A 82 -25.70 -2.99 5.81
CA LYS A 82 -24.69 -2.06 6.34
C LYS A 82 -23.37 -2.10 5.57
N GLU A 83 -22.95 -3.29 5.15
CA GLU A 83 -21.72 -3.44 4.37
C GLU A 83 -21.85 -2.82 2.97
N GLN A 84 -23.04 -2.94 2.35
CA GLN A 84 -23.35 -2.28 1.08
C GLN A 84 -23.40 -0.75 1.20
N GLU A 85 -23.96 -0.22 2.28
CA GLU A 85 -24.01 1.23 2.55
C GLU A 85 -22.60 1.81 2.74
N GLN A 86 -21.75 1.15 3.54
CA GLN A 86 -20.34 1.54 3.71
C GLN A 86 -19.53 1.45 2.41
N GLU A 87 -19.83 0.49 1.53
CA GLU A 87 -19.17 0.40 0.23
C GLU A 87 -19.60 1.55 -0.71
N GLN A 88 -20.85 1.99 -0.63
CA GLN A 88 -21.35 3.13 -1.41
C GLN A 88 -20.73 4.45 -0.94
N GLU A 89 -20.60 4.68 0.37
CA GLU A 89 -19.92 5.87 0.91
C GLU A 89 -18.46 5.93 0.47
N LYS A 90 -17.71 4.82 0.59
CA LYS A 90 -16.32 4.74 0.12
C LYS A 90 -16.17 5.01 -1.38
N LYS A 91 -17.16 4.61 -2.20
CA LYS A 91 -17.15 4.91 -3.65
C LYS A 91 -17.40 6.39 -3.92
N GLN A 92 -18.21 7.07 -3.10
CA GLN A 92 -18.44 8.51 -3.23
C GLN A 92 -17.21 9.31 -2.81
N GLU A 93 -16.57 8.98 -1.69
CA GLU A 93 -15.33 9.63 -1.23
C GLU A 93 -14.22 9.50 -2.27
N LYS A 94 -13.99 8.29 -2.81
CA LYS A 94 -12.99 8.07 -3.87
C LYS A 94 -13.25 8.85 -5.15
N LYS A 95 -14.51 9.19 -5.42
CA LYS A 95 -14.88 10.00 -6.58
C LYS A 95 -14.55 11.47 -6.34
N GLN A 96 -14.78 11.97 -5.12
CA GLN A 96 -14.42 13.33 -4.72
C GLN A 96 -12.90 13.54 -4.68
N GLU A 97 -12.14 12.58 -4.15
CA GLU A 97 -10.66 12.64 -4.15
C GLU A 97 -10.11 12.72 -5.58
N LYS A 98 -10.59 11.87 -6.49
CA LYS A 98 -10.18 11.91 -7.90
C LYS A 98 -10.53 13.20 -8.63
N GLU A 99 -11.59 13.89 -8.18
CA GLU A 99 -11.98 15.17 -8.76
C GLU A 99 -11.07 16.29 -8.26
N GLN A 100 -10.68 16.25 -6.98
CA GLN A 100 -9.68 17.15 -6.40
C GLN A 100 -8.29 16.95 -7.01
N GLU A 101 -7.84 15.71 -7.21
CA GLU A 101 -6.55 15.41 -7.88
C GLU A 101 -6.51 15.98 -9.30
N LYS A 102 -7.58 15.81 -10.08
CA LYS A 102 -7.68 16.39 -11.44
C LYS A 102 -7.68 17.91 -11.45
N GLU A 103 -8.19 18.53 -10.40
CA GLU A 103 -8.17 19.99 -10.27
C GLU A 103 -6.77 20.48 -9.92
N GLN A 104 -6.04 19.77 -9.05
CA GLN A 104 -4.63 20.04 -8.74
C GLN A 104 -3.71 19.86 -9.96
N GLU A 105 -3.89 18.77 -10.74
CA GLU A 105 -3.12 18.55 -11.97
C GLU A 105 -3.31 19.70 -12.97
N LYS A 106 -4.53 20.22 -13.14
CA LYS A 106 -4.80 21.37 -14.01
C LYS A 106 -4.16 22.67 -13.53
N VAL A 107 -3.96 22.84 -12.24
CA VAL A 107 -3.25 24.00 -11.68
C VAL A 107 -1.75 23.87 -11.97
N GLN A 108 -1.18 22.69 -11.74
CA GLN A 108 0.23 22.42 -12.05
C GLN A 108 0.55 22.56 -13.54
N GLU A 109 -0.31 22.07 -14.42
CA GLU A 109 -0.14 22.18 -15.88
C GLU A 109 -0.12 23.66 -16.32
N LYS A 110 -0.99 24.51 -15.74
CA LYS A 110 -0.98 25.96 -16.01
C LYS A 110 0.25 26.68 -15.48
N GLU A 111 0.78 26.26 -14.32
CA GLU A 111 2.02 26.83 -13.78
C GLU A 111 3.21 26.46 -14.68
N GLN A 112 3.27 25.21 -15.16
CA GLN A 112 4.30 24.76 -16.11
C GLN A 112 4.21 25.50 -17.46
N GLU A 113 3.01 25.72 -18.00
CA GLU A 113 2.83 26.52 -19.22
C GLU A 113 3.33 27.97 -19.03
N GLN A 114 3.02 28.62 -17.91
CA GLN A 114 3.52 29.97 -17.62
C GLN A 114 5.04 30.03 -17.46
N GLU A 115 5.65 28.97 -16.94
CA GLU A 115 7.10 28.88 -16.80
C GLU A 115 7.78 28.66 -18.16
N GLN A 116 7.21 27.82 -19.03
CA GLN A 116 7.68 27.61 -20.40
C GLN A 116 7.60 28.91 -21.22
N GLU A 117 6.52 29.69 -21.10
CA GLU A 117 6.42 31.00 -21.76
C GLU A 117 7.55 31.95 -21.33
N LYS A 118 7.86 32.02 -20.03
CA LYS A 118 8.98 32.85 -19.51
C LYS A 118 10.35 32.40 -20.02
N VAL A 119 10.54 31.08 -20.21
CA VAL A 119 11.79 30.54 -20.78
C VAL A 119 11.90 30.91 -22.25
N GLN A 120 10.83 30.76 -23.03
CA GLN A 120 10.80 31.14 -24.44
C GLN A 120 11.06 32.64 -24.65
N GLU A 121 10.50 33.51 -23.80
CA GLU A 121 10.78 34.95 -23.86
C GLU A 121 12.28 35.25 -23.63
N LYS A 122 12.92 34.61 -22.65
CA LYS A 122 14.36 34.75 -22.40
C LYS A 122 15.23 34.21 -23.54
N GLU A 123 14.83 33.11 -24.17
CA GLU A 123 15.56 32.57 -25.32
C GLU A 123 15.50 33.52 -26.51
N GLN A 124 14.35 34.12 -26.80
CA GLN A 124 14.20 35.13 -27.85
C GLN A 124 15.05 36.39 -27.59
N GLU A 125 15.13 36.85 -26.33
CA GLU A 125 16.02 37.95 -25.95
C GLU A 125 17.50 37.59 -26.20
N ASN A 126 17.92 36.39 -25.82
CA ASN A 126 19.30 35.91 -26.02
C ASN A 126 19.65 35.72 -27.50
N GLU A 127 18.71 35.26 -28.33
CA GLU A 127 18.91 35.15 -29.79
C GLU A 127 19.07 36.52 -30.44
N GLN A 128 18.26 37.51 -30.05
CA GLN A 128 18.42 38.88 -30.52
C GLN A 128 19.78 39.47 -30.12
N GLU A 129 20.28 39.19 -28.91
CA GLU A 129 21.63 39.60 -28.50
C GLU A 129 22.73 38.96 -29.37
N LYS A 130 22.62 37.66 -29.66
CA LYS A 130 23.58 36.94 -30.53
C LYS A 130 23.56 37.45 -31.97
N GLU A 131 22.38 37.70 -32.55
CA GLU A 131 22.29 38.28 -33.89
C GLU A 131 22.96 39.66 -33.96
N ASN A 132 22.77 40.48 -32.91
CA ASN A 132 23.44 41.78 -32.79
C ASN A 132 24.96 41.67 -32.62
N GLU A 133 25.49 40.56 -32.08
CA GLU A 133 26.93 40.28 -32.03
C GLU A 133 27.48 39.79 -33.38
N ILE A 134 26.79 38.86 -34.03
CA ILE A 134 27.17 38.33 -35.36
C ILE A 134 27.16 39.46 -36.41
N GLU A 135 26.21 40.39 -36.37
CA GLU A 135 26.18 41.54 -37.27
C GLU A 135 27.38 42.50 -37.05
N LYS A 136 27.97 42.51 -35.84
CA LYS A 136 29.20 43.27 -35.55
C LYS A 136 30.45 42.55 -36.04
N GLU A 137 30.46 41.22 -36.05
CA GLU A 137 31.59 40.40 -36.50
C GLU A 137 31.63 40.25 -38.03
N THR A 138 30.49 40.02 -38.68
CA THR A 138 30.40 39.89 -40.16
C THR A 138 30.79 41.17 -40.91
N LYS A 139 30.71 42.34 -40.26
CA LYS A 139 31.25 43.61 -40.79
C LYS A 139 32.78 43.67 -40.78
N LYS A 140 33.48 42.74 -40.12
CA LYS A 140 34.96 42.68 -40.09
C LYS A 140 35.58 41.73 -41.10
N ASP A 141 34.87 40.69 -41.54
CA ASP A 141 35.47 39.58 -42.30
C ASP A 141 35.13 39.53 -43.80
N ASN A 142 34.69 40.65 -44.37
CA ASN A 142 34.44 40.76 -45.81
C ASN A 142 35.74 40.96 -46.63
N ILE A 143 36.75 40.09 -46.44
CA ILE A 143 37.86 39.94 -47.37
C ILE A 143 38.29 38.47 -47.35
N ILE A 144 38.45 37.90 -48.56
CA ILE A 144 39.07 36.60 -48.90
C ILE A 144 38.09 35.41 -48.99
N ASN A 145 37.73 35.03 -50.24
CA ASN A 145 38.04 33.70 -50.81
C ASN A 145 37.31 33.50 -52.14
N ASP A 146 37.99 33.85 -53.23
CA ASP A 146 37.76 33.25 -54.55
C ASP A 146 38.87 32.22 -54.77
N ASP A 147 38.53 31.09 -55.39
CA ASP A 147 39.37 29.92 -55.74
C ASP A 147 39.36 28.75 -54.74
N ILE A 148 38.22 28.05 -54.64
CA ILE A 148 38.17 26.65 -54.19
C ILE A 148 37.75 25.78 -55.38
N SER A 149 38.55 24.76 -55.68
CA SER A 149 38.33 23.87 -56.81
C SER A 149 37.18 22.89 -56.54
N ASN A 150 36.48 22.46 -57.61
CA ASN A 150 35.31 21.57 -57.49
C ASN A 150 35.61 20.20 -56.86
N GLU A 151 36.87 19.77 -56.84
CA GLU A 151 37.28 18.49 -56.25
C GLU A 151 37.41 18.58 -54.72
N ASP A 152 37.74 19.78 -54.21
CA ASP A 152 37.73 20.08 -52.77
C ASP A 152 36.30 20.18 -52.22
N LEU A 153 35.32 20.57 -53.06
CA LEU A 153 33.90 20.65 -52.68
C LEU A 153 33.27 19.28 -52.38
N GLU A 154 33.69 18.22 -53.05
CA GLU A 154 33.15 16.87 -52.84
C GLU A 154 33.70 16.24 -51.55
N ILE A 155 34.99 16.47 -51.27
CA ILE A 155 35.61 16.10 -49.99
C ILE A 155 35.01 16.90 -48.85
N LEU A 156 34.78 18.21 -49.04
CA LEU A 156 34.11 19.06 -48.06
C LEU A 156 32.67 18.61 -47.78
N SER A 157 31.92 18.16 -48.79
CA SER A 157 30.56 17.62 -48.59
C SER A 157 30.56 16.35 -47.75
N SER A 158 31.47 15.40 -48.03
CA SER A 158 31.59 14.17 -47.24
C SER A 158 32.07 14.44 -45.80
N LEU A 159 32.95 15.43 -45.62
CA LEU A 159 33.41 15.86 -44.31
C LEU A 159 32.27 16.53 -43.54
N HIS A 160 31.48 17.37 -44.21
CA HIS A 160 30.33 18.07 -43.65
C HIS A 160 29.24 17.11 -43.15
N ASP A 161 28.96 16.02 -43.88
CA ASP A 161 28.01 15.01 -43.41
C ASP A 161 28.53 14.26 -42.17
N SER A 162 29.86 14.02 -42.10
CA SER A 162 30.49 13.42 -40.92
C SER A 162 30.48 14.36 -39.71
N VAL A 163 30.71 15.66 -39.92
CA VAL A 163 30.58 16.69 -38.89
C VAL A 163 29.13 16.78 -38.40
N ARG A 164 28.15 16.73 -39.30
CA ARG A 164 26.72 16.77 -38.94
C ARG A 164 26.29 15.58 -38.08
N GLU A 165 26.81 14.37 -38.35
CA GLU A 165 26.55 13.21 -37.49
C GLU A 165 27.26 13.31 -36.12
N LEU A 166 28.46 13.89 -36.07
CA LEU A 166 29.14 14.19 -34.80
C LEU A 166 28.38 15.24 -33.98
N GLU A 167 27.84 16.28 -34.62
CA GLU A 167 27.01 17.29 -33.96
C GLU A 167 25.72 16.70 -33.39
N LYS A 168 25.02 15.83 -34.12
CA LYS A 168 23.85 15.10 -33.60
C LYS A 168 24.22 14.23 -32.39
N THR A 169 25.38 13.59 -32.43
CA THR A 169 25.87 12.76 -31.31
C THR A 169 26.21 13.63 -30.09
N ASN A 170 26.83 14.79 -30.32
CA ASN A 170 27.14 15.74 -29.26
C ASN A 170 25.87 16.34 -28.63
N GLN A 171 24.86 16.68 -29.44
CA GLN A 171 23.55 17.11 -28.94
C GLN A 171 22.90 16.04 -28.06
N ARG A 172 22.90 14.77 -28.48
CA ARG A 172 22.39 13.66 -27.65
C ARG A 172 23.14 13.55 -26.32
N LEU A 173 24.47 13.72 -26.33
CA LEU A 173 25.28 13.71 -25.11
C LEU A 173 24.96 14.91 -24.20
N GLN A 174 24.76 16.10 -24.77
CA GLN A 174 24.35 17.29 -24.02
C GLN A 174 22.97 17.09 -23.38
N THR A 175 21.97 16.58 -24.12
CA THR A 175 20.65 16.27 -23.55
C THR A 175 20.74 15.25 -22.41
N THR A 176 21.56 14.20 -22.58
CA THR A 176 21.75 13.18 -21.54
C THR A 176 22.44 13.77 -20.30
N THR A 177 23.37 14.70 -20.51
CA THR A 177 24.08 15.39 -19.43
C THR A 177 23.14 16.35 -18.68
N SER A 178 22.29 17.10 -19.38
CA SER A 178 21.25 17.96 -18.78
C SER A 178 20.28 17.17 -17.91
N LEU A 179 19.79 16.02 -18.40
CA LEU A 179 18.91 15.13 -17.63
C LEU A 179 19.59 14.59 -16.37
N LEU A 180 20.88 14.25 -16.45
CA LEU A 180 21.64 13.81 -15.28
C LEU A 180 21.90 14.93 -14.28
N THR A 181 22.05 16.17 -14.74
CA THR A 181 22.19 17.33 -13.84
C THR A 181 20.87 17.73 -13.19
N GLU A 182 19.74 17.67 -13.90
CA GLU A 182 18.40 17.93 -13.35
C GLU A 182 18.09 16.95 -12.20
N ASN A 183 18.31 15.65 -12.42
CA ASN A 183 18.15 14.63 -11.37
C ASN A 183 19.06 14.88 -10.16
N LYS A 184 20.21 15.53 -10.35
CA LYS A 184 21.12 15.84 -9.23
C LYS A 184 20.66 17.06 -8.44
N VAL A 185 20.10 18.07 -9.11
CA VAL A 185 19.55 19.28 -8.47
C VAL A 185 18.31 18.93 -7.65
N GLU A 186 17.39 18.12 -8.18
CA GLU A 186 16.20 17.66 -7.43
C GLU A 186 16.59 16.93 -6.12
N ASN A 187 17.62 16.09 -6.17
CA ASN A 187 18.13 15.39 -4.98
C ASN A 187 18.87 16.30 -3.98
N GLU A 188 19.37 17.46 -4.41
CA GLU A 188 20.00 18.45 -3.52
C GLU A 188 18.93 19.38 -2.89
N GLU A 189 17.89 19.75 -3.64
CA GLU A 189 16.75 20.53 -3.13
C GLU A 189 15.95 19.77 -2.07
N GLU A 190 15.69 18.46 -2.26
CA GLU A 190 15.01 17.63 -1.24
C GLU A 190 15.80 17.59 0.08
N LYS A 191 17.13 17.56 0.01
CA LYS A 191 18.00 17.58 1.21
C LYS A 191 18.02 18.94 1.89
N GLU A 192 17.93 20.03 1.14
CA GLU A 192 17.88 21.37 1.69
C GLU A 192 16.55 21.61 2.43
N GLN A 193 15.43 21.18 1.84
CA GLN A 193 14.12 21.22 2.49
C GLN A 193 14.06 20.38 3.78
N GLU A 194 14.68 19.19 3.79
CA GLU A 194 14.74 18.36 5.01
C GLU A 194 15.54 19.04 6.14
N ASN A 195 16.59 19.80 5.79
CA ASN A 195 17.40 20.54 6.76
C ASN A 195 16.68 21.80 7.28
N GLU A 196 15.92 22.50 6.44
CA GLU A 196 15.10 23.63 6.88
C GLU A 196 14.04 23.18 7.89
N ILE A 197 13.33 22.07 7.63
CA ILE A 197 12.33 21.51 8.55
C ILE A 197 12.98 21.11 9.90
N LYS A 198 14.20 20.55 9.89
CA LYS A 198 14.91 20.22 11.13
C LYS A 198 15.26 21.47 11.94
N ASN A 199 15.74 22.52 11.28
CA ASN A 199 16.11 23.78 11.95
C ASN A 199 14.88 24.54 12.49
N GLU A 200 13.74 24.50 11.80
CA GLU A 200 12.50 25.10 12.31
C GLU A 200 12.01 24.39 13.58
N ASN A 201 12.03 23.06 13.60
CA ASN A 201 11.64 22.26 14.77
C ASN A 201 12.56 22.49 15.98
N GLU A 202 13.86 22.67 15.75
CA GLU A 202 14.82 22.97 16.82
C GLU A 202 14.59 24.37 17.41
N ASN A 203 14.35 25.37 16.56
CA ASN A 203 14.00 26.73 16.99
C ASN A 203 12.67 26.79 17.77
N GLU A 204 11.67 25.98 17.40
CA GLU A 204 10.41 25.91 18.17
C GLU A 204 10.61 25.28 19.55
N ARG A 205 11.45 24.24 19.66
CA ARG A 205 11.79 23.61 20.95
C ARG A 205 12.49 24.58 21.89
N GLU A 206 13.44 25.37 21.40
CA GLU A 206 14.12 26.39 22.21
C GLU A 206 13.15 27.47 22.72
N LYS A 207 12.22 27.93 21.88
CA LYS A 207 11.18 28.90 22.29
C LYS A 207 10.27 28.35 23.40
N ILE A 208 9.88 27.08 23.32
CA ILE A 208 9.05 26.43 24.34
C ILE A 208 9.82 26.29 25.66
N GLN A 209 11.10 25.89 25.61
CA GLN A 209 11.95 25.84 26.81
C GLN A 209 12.09 27.21 27.47
N GLU A 210 12.30 28.27 26.70
CA GLU A 210 12.44 29.63 27.22
C GLU A 210 11.13 30.14 27.85
N GLN A 211 9.96 29.77 27.30
CA GLN A 211 8.67 30.06 27.91
C GLN A 211 8.49 29.37 29.27
N ILE A 212 8.83 28.09 29.37
CA ILE A 212 8.74 27.32 30.62
C ILE A 212 9.63 27.93 31.72
N ILE A 213 10.87 28.29 31.38
CA ILE A 213 11.80 28.94 32.32
C ILE A 213 11.23 30.26 32.83
N ASN A 214 10.67 31.07 31.92
CA ASN A 214 10.11 32.38 32.27
C ASN A 214 8.84 32.28 33.14
N GLU A 215 8.02 31.26 32.96
CA GLU A 215 6.85 31.00 33.82
C GLU A 215 7.29 30.53 35.21
N THR A 216 8.29 29.65 35.28
CA THR A 216 8.82 29.12 36.55
C THR A 216 9.37 30.26 37.43
N VAL A 217 10.17 31.17 36.86
CA VAL A 217 10.74 32.34 37.58
C VAL A 217 9.66 33.33 38.07
N LYS A 218 8.54 33.47 37.34
CA LYS A 218 7.41 34.32 37.77
C LYS A 218 6.66 33.74 38.96
N THR A 219 6.58 32.41 39.08
CA THR A 219 5.90 31.76 40.22
C THR A 219 6.75 31.81 41.50
N GLU A 220 8.08 31.78 41.41
CA GLU A 220 8.96 31.86 42.58
C GLU A 220 9.09 33.29 43.16
N SER A 221 8.92 34.32 42.33
CA SER A 221 9.04 35.72 42.77
C SER A 221 7.79 36.25 43.50
N SER A 222 6.66 35.54 43.44
CA SER A 222 5.38 35.97 44.01
C SER A 222 5.01 35.35 45.36
N THR A 223 5.79 34.41 45.89
CA THR A 223 5.49 33.68 47.14
C THR A 223 6.18 34.22 48.42
N LYS A 224 6.82 35.40 48.38
CA LYS A 224 7.58 35.95 49.52
C LYS A 224 6.91 37.07 50.33
N LYS A 225 5.57 37.17 50.35
CA LYS A 225 4.84 38.11 51.23
C LYS A 225 3.81 37.39 52.13
N THR A 226 4.12 37.44 53.42
CA THR A 226 3.26 37.45 54.62
C THR A 226 1.91 36.73 54.51
N ILE A 227 1.84 35.53 55.08
CA ILE A 227 0.64 34.71 55.23
C ILE A 227 -0.27 35.32 56.32
N GLU A 228 -1.40 35.90 55.93
CA GLU A 228 -2.59 36.02 56.77
C GLU A 228 -3.52 34.82 56.52
N PRO A 229 -4.00 34.11 57.57
CA PRO A 229 -4.80 32.92 57.41
C PRO A 229 -6.29 33.25 57.45
N ASN A 230 -6.91 33.54 56.31
CA ASN A 230 -8.34 33.22 56.07
C ASN A 230 -8.79 33.78 54.71
N LYS A 231 -8.91 32.91 53.69
CA LYS A 231 -9.84 33.02 52.54
C LYS A 231 -9.58 31.99 51.42
N ASN A 232 -8.48 31.24 51.44
CA ASN A 232 -8.09 30.32 50.35
C ASN A 232 -8.75 28.92 50.34
N SER A 233 -9.72 28.63 51.22
CA SER A 233 -10.37 27.31 51.27
C SER A 233 -11.08 26.93 49.95
N ASN A 234 -11.67 27.90 49.24
CA ASN A 234 -12.44 27.60 48.03
C ASN A 234 -11.53 27.38 46.81
N LEU A 235 -10.35 28.01 46.77
CA LEU A 235 -9.42 27.86 45.64
C LEU A 235 -8.81 26.45 45.60
N LEU A 236 -8.47 25.92 46.78
CA LEU A 236 -7.94 24.55 46.94
C LEU A 236 -8.97 23.47 46.58
N GLU A 237 -10.26 23.72 46.85
CA GLU A 237 -11.34 22.81 46.48
C GLU A 237 -11.53 22.74 44.96
N ASP A 238 -11.42 23.89 44.27
CA ASP A 238 -11.50 23.97 42.81
C ASP A 238 -10.29 23.32 42.12
N GLU A 239 -9.07 23.52 42.64
CA GLU A 239 -7.86 22.84 42.16
C GLU A 239 -7.94 21.32 42.37
N LEU A 240 -8.44 20.88 43.53
CA LEU A 240 -8.66 19.45 43.81
C LEU A 240 -9.69 18.83 42.86
N ASN A 241 -10.76 19.56 42.54
CA ASN A 241 -11.78 19.10 41.60
C ASN A 241 -11.27 19.08 40.16
N LYS A 242 -10.40 20.01 39.78
CA LYS A 242 -9.71 20.01 38.48
C LYS A 242 -8.79 18.80 38.35
N ALA A 243 -7.94 18.54 39.35
CA ALA A 243 -7.05 17.37 39.37
C ALA A 243 -7.82 16.03 39.32
N LYS A 244 -8.98 15.94 39.99
CA LYS A 244 -9.84 14.76 39.91
C LYS A 244 -10.40 14.52 38.50
N LYS A 245 -10.76 15.60 37.77
CA LYS A 245 -11.24 15.50 36.38
C LYS A 245 -10.13 15.06 35.44
N GLU A 246 -8.94 15.63 35.58
CA GLU A 246 -7.76 15.24 34.79
C GLU A 246 -7.41 13.75 34.99
N LEU A 247 -7.39 13.29 36.25
CA LEU A 247 -7.18 11.88 36.58
C LEU A 247 -8.25 10.96 35.97
N GLU A 248 -9.49 11.41 35.85
CA GLU A 248 -10.57 10.63 35.22
C GLU A 248 -10.43 10.57 33.68
N ILE A 249 -9.95 11.65 33.06
CA ILE A 249 -9.63 11.68 31.62
C ILE A 249 -8.48 10.70 31.32
N GLU A 250 -7.40 10.76 32.11
CA GLU A 250 -6.24 9.88 31.96
C GLU A 250 -6.62 8.39 32.11
N LYS A 251 -7.50 8.06 33.06
CA LYS A 251 -8.03 6.70 33.21
C LYS A 251 -8.83 6.23 32.00
N LYS A 252 -9.65 7.11 31.39
CA LYS A 252 -10.43 6.78 30.19
C LYS A 252 -9.51 6.59 28.97
N GLU A 253 -8.47 7.40 28.85
CA GLU A 253 -7.48 7.28 27.79
C GLU A 253 -6.66 5.99 27.90
N LYS A 254 -6.21 5.64 29.12
CA LYS A 254 -5.55 4.36 29.39
C LYS A 254 -6.43 3.17 29.03
N GLN A 255 -7.72 3.20 29.41
CA GLN A 255 -8.67 2.15 29.05
C GLN A 255 -8.84 2.03 27.53
N ARG A 256 -8.95 3.16 26.81
CA ARG A 256 -9.04 3.17 25.34
C ARG A 256 -7.80 2.54 24.69
N LEU A 257 -6.61 2.82 25.21
CA LEU A 257 -5.36 2.23 24.72
C LEU A 257 -5.29 0.72 24.98
N GLU A 258 -5.76 0.23 26.13
CA GLU A 258 -5.88 -1.20 26.43
C GLU A 258 -6.85 -1.92 25.48
N GLU A 259 -7.99 -1.28 25.17
CA GLU A 259 -8.97 -1.78 24.19
C GLU A 259 -8.41 -1.81 22.76
N GLU A 260 -7.61 -0.81 22.37
CA GLU A 260 -6.96 -0.76 21.06
C GLU A 260 -5.85 -1.82 20.92
N ASN A 261 -5.02 -2.00 21.94
CA ASN A 261 -4.01 -3.07 21.96
C ASN A 261 -4.65 -4.46 21.84
N THR A 262 -5.74 -4.72 22.57
CA THR A 262 -6.47 -5.98 22.44
C THR A 262 -7.16 -6.17 21.09
N ARG A 263 -7.51 -5.09 20.37
CA ARG A 263 -7.98 -5.16 18.97
C ARG A 263 -6.84 -5.57 18.03
N ILE A 264 -5.67 -4.94 18.16
CA ILE A 264 -4.48 -5.23 17.35
C ILE A 264 -4.03 -6.69 17.51
N ASP A 265 -4.01 -7.20 18.75
CA ASP A 265 -3.62 -8.58 19.03
C ASP A 265 -4.55 -9.59 18.33
N LYS A 266 -5.87 -9.33 18.32
CA LYS A 266 -6.84 -10.17 17.59
C LYS A 266 -6.64 -10.11 16.07
N GLU A 267 -6.32 -8.93 15.52
CA GLU A 267 -6.04 -8.79 14.09
C GLU A 267 -4.77 -9.56 13.67
N LEU A 268 -3.73 -9.53 14.51
CA LEU A 268 -2.51 -10.31 14.30
C LEU A 268 -2.80 -11.82 14.33
N GLU A 269 -3.56 -12.30 15.31
CA GLU A 269 -3.95 -13.71 15.42
C GLU A 269 -4.74 -14.18 14.18
N GLN A 270 -5.68 -13.35 13.68
CA GLN A 270 -6.41 -13.64 12.45
C GLN A 270 -5.50 -13.69 11.20
N LEU A 271 -4.50 -12.81 11.12
CA LEU A 271 -3.53 -12.81 10.03
C LEU A 271 -2.64 -14.06 10.07
N GLU A 272 -2.18 -14.47 11.25
CA GLU A 272 -1.42 -15.70 11.42
C GLU A 272 -2.21 -16.94 11.00
N GLU A 273 -3.50 -17.02 11.36
CA GLU A 273 -4.37 -18.09 10.90
C GLU A 273 -4.53 -18.10 9.38
N LYS A 274 -4.75 -16.94 8.76
CA LYS A 274 -4.85 -16.81 7.30
C LYS A 274 -3.55 -17.26 6.61
N MET A 275 -2.41 -16.94 7.19
CA MET A 275 -1.09 -17.37 6.70
C MET A 275 -0.89 -18.88 6.83
N LYS A 276 -1.24 -19.47 7.98
CA LYS A 276 -1.21 -20.94 8.19
C LYS A 276 -2.11 -21.67 7.18
N LYS A 277 -3.33 -21.18 6.95
CA LYS A 277 -4.28 -21.72 5.96
C LYS A 277 -3.78 -21.63 4.52
N LYS A 278 -3.04 -20.56 4.17
CA LYS A 278 -2.44 -20.38 2.83
C LYS A 278 -1.17 -21.23 2.63
N ASN A 279 -0.31 -21.36 3.65
CA ASN A 279 0.92 -22.14 3.56
C ASN A 279 0.68 -23.65 3.42
N LEU A 280 -0.42 -24.18 3.99
CA LEU A 280 -0.80 -25.59 3.81
C LEU A 280 -1.13 -25.96 2.35
N LYS A 281 -1.41 -24.97 1.48
CA LYS A 281 -1.79 -25.21 0.08
C LYS A 281 -0.66 -25.04 -0.94
N SER A 282 0.50 -24.50 -0.54
CA SER A 282 1.55 -24.07 -1.49
C SER A 282 2.89 -24.79 -1.34
N ASN A 283 2.99 -25.83 -0.50
CA ASN A 283 4.29 -26.33 -0.04
C ASN A 283 4.98 -27.39 -0.93
N GLU A 284 4.60 -27.55 -2.20
CA GLU A 284 5.21 -28.58 -3.06
C GLU A 284 6.19 -28.10 -4.13
N LYS A 285 6.31 -26.80 -4.47
CA LYS A 285 7.20 -26.38 -5.57
C LYS A 285 7.81 -24.99 -5.38
N MET A 286 8.85 -24.83 -4.57
CA MET A 286 9.78 -23.70 -4.68
C MET A 286 11.12 -24.02 -3.98
N THR A 287 12.14 -24.41 -4.74
CA THR A 287 13.46 -24.80 -4.18
C THR A 287 14.64 -23.91 -4.59
N LEU A 288 14.47 -22.80 -5.31
CA LEU A 288 15.63 -22.07 -5.86
C LEU A 288 15.93 -20.65 -5.31
N SER A 289 15.15 -20.09 -4.37
CA SER A 289 15.54 -18.83 -3.66
C SER A 289 15.86 -19.01 -2.16
N GLY A 290 15.89 -20.25 -1.67
CA GLY A 290 15.88 -20.57 -0.25
C GLY A 290 17.11 -20.13 0.57
N LYS A 291 18.26 -19.82 -0.04
CA LYS A 291 19.47 -19.43 0.71
C LYS A 291 19.40 -18.00 1.24
N LYS A 292 19.02 -17.01 0.42
CA LYS A 292 18.87 -15.61 0.88
C LYS A 292 17.72 -15.47 1.88
N MET A 293 16.59 -16.14 1.63
CA MET A 293 15.43 -16.14 2.55
C MET A 293 15.66 -16.92 3.86
N LYS A 294 16.70 -17.75 3.94
CA LYS A 294 17.12 -18.39 5.20
C LYS A 294 17.95 -17.45 6.07
N GLY A 295 18.84 -16.65 5.47
CA GLY A 295 19.62 -15.63 6.19
C GLY A 295 18.73 -14.61 6.89
N LEU A 296 17.84 -13.97 6.13
CA LEU A 296 16.88 -12.99 6.67
C LEU A 296 15.96 -13.58 7.74
N ARG A 297 15.59 -14.87 7.63
CA ARG A 297 14.79 -15.55 8.66
C ARG A 297 15.55 -15.82 9.95
N ASN A 298 16.87 -15.99 9.89
CA ASN A 298 17.70 -16.17 11.07
C ASN A 298 17.95 -14.83 11.75
N GLU A 299 18.31 -13.78 10.99
CA GLU A 299 18.45 -12.41 11.51
C GLU A 299 17.16 -11.94 12.20
N PHE A 300 16.01 -12.22 11.57
CA PHE A 300 14.72 -11.89 12.17
C PHE A 300 14.43 -12.65 13.47
N LYS A 301 14.87 -13.91 13.58
CA LYS A 301 14.74 -14.68 14.82
C LYS A 301 15.65 -14.16 15.94
N GLU A 302 16.86 -13.74 15.59
CA GLU A 302 17.80 -13.14 16.54
C GLU A 302 17.21 -11.84 17.11
N LEU A 303 16.67 -10.97 16.26
CA LEU A 303 15.96 -9.76 16.70
C LEU A 303 14.73 -10.07 17.59
N GLN A 304 14.00 -11.15 17.32
CA GLN A 304 12.87 -11.55 18.16
C GLN A 304 13.29 -12.00 19.57
N GLU A 305 14.41 -12.71 19.70
CA GLU A 305 14.97 -13.09 21.01
C GLU A 305 15.52 -11.87 21.75
N GLU A 306 16.15 -10.93 21.06
CA GLU A 306 16.65 -9.67 21.66
C GLU A 306 15.49 -8.81 22.21
N ILE A 307 14.40 -8.66 21.45
CA ILE A 307 13.18 -7.98 21.93
C ILE A 307 12.59 -8.69 23.16
N LYS A 308 12.68 -10.01 23.22
CA LYS A 308 12.17 -10.78 24.36
C LYS A 308 13.00 -10.53 25.62
N LEU A 309 14.33 -10.52 25.51
CA LEU A 309 15.24 -10.20 26.61
C LEU A 309 15.01 -8.78 27.14
N LEU A 310 14.86 -7.79 26.25
CA LEU A 310 14.57 -6.40 26.64
C LEU A 310 13.27 -6.26 27.45
N LYS A 311 12.23 -7.04 27.11
CA LYS A 311 10.97 -7.06 27.88
C LYS A 311 11.14 -7.69 29.27
N GLU A 312 11.95 -8.73 29.39
CA GLU A 312 12.26 -9.36 30.69
C GLU A 312 13.07 -8.40 31.58
N GLU A 313 14.00 -7.64 30.99
CA GLU A 313 14.73 -6.57 31.69
C GLU A 313 13.80 -5.44 32.15
N GLU A 314 12.89 -4.98 31.29
CA GLU A 314 11.86 -3.98 31.63
C GLU A 314 11.02 -4.41 32.84
N GLU A 315 10.54 -5.65 32.85
CA GLU A 315 9.75 -6.20 33.96
C GLU A 315 10.55 -6.26 35.26
N ASN A 316 11.85 -6.59 35.18
CA ASN A 316 12.75 -6.59 36.34
C ASN A 316 12.97 -5.17 36.90
N TYR A 317 13.22 -4.17 36.06
CA TYR A 317 13.35 -2.78 36.49
C TYR A 317 12.07 -2.27 37.17
N LEU A 318 10.91 -2.58 36.59
CA LEU A 318 9.63 -2.19 37.16
C LEU A 318 9.39 -2.81 38.55
N ASN A 319 9.80 -4.06 38.74
CA ASN A 319 9.74 -4.75 40.03
C ASN A 319 10.68 -4.12 41.07
N GLU A 320 11.88 -3.70 40.67
CA GLU A 320 12.85 -3.06 41.57
C GLU A 320 12.38 -1.66 42.01
N ILE A 321 11.82 -0.87 41.10
CA ILE A 321 11.19 0.42 41.40
C ILE A 321 10.04 0.26 42.40
N ASN A 322 9.18 -0.74 42.20
CA ASN A 322 8.06 -1.00 43.12
C ASN A 322 8.54 -1.42 44.52
N LYS A 323 9.66 -2.16 44.60
CA LYS A 323 10.30 -2.53 45.86
C LYS A 323 10.84 -1.29 46.58
N MET A 324 11.60 -0.43 45.90
CA MET A 324 12.12 0.82 46.45
C MET A 324 11.01 1.72 46.99
N LYS A 325 9.91 1.86 46.22
CA LYS A 325 8.74 2.64 46.65
C LYS A 325 8.12 2.09 47.95
N SER A 326 8.00 0.77 48.08
CA SER A 326 7.47 0.13 49.29
C SER A 326 8.39 0.34 50.51
N GLU A 327 9.70 0.29 50.33
CA GLU A 327 10.69 0.55 51.40
C GLU A 327 10.65 2.01 51.85
N TRP A 328 10.54 2.94 50.89
CA TRP A 328 10.39 4.36 51.18
C TRP A 328 9.11 4.67 51.99
N GLU A 329 7.95 4.14 51.57
CA GLU A 329 6.68 4.33 52.29
C GLU A 329 6.73 3.78 53.74
N LYS A 330 7.51 2.72 53.99
CA LYS A 330 7.74 2.19 55.34
C LYS A 330 8.60 3.15 56.17
N ASN A 331 9.70 3.64 55.60
CA ASN A 331 10.60 4.57 56.28
C ASN A 331 9.90 5.89 56.62
N GLU A 332 9.09 6.42 55.69
CA GLU A 332 8.31 7.63 55.92
C GLU A 332 7.33 7.47 57.10
N LYS A 333 6.60 6.33 57.16
CA LYS A 333 5.69 6.03 58.26
C LYS A 333 6.40 5.96 59.61
N VAL A 334 7.59 5.36 59.66
CA VAL A 334 8.39 5.26 60.89
C VAL A 334 8.82 6.64 61.36
N LEU A 335 9.34 7.48 60.47
CA LEU A 335 9.76 8.85 60.80
C LEU A 335 8.60 9.73 61.27
N ARG A 336 7.46 9.69 60.57
CA ARG A 336 6.25 10.42 60.98
C ARG A 336 5.79 10.03 62.38
N LYS A 337 5.85 8.74 62.71
CA LYS A 337 5.52 8.24 64.04
C LYS A 337 6.51 8.73 65.10
N GLN A 338 7.81 8.67 64.84
CA GLN A 338 8.83 9.18 65.76
C GLN A 338 8.66 10.67 66.07
N ILE A 339 8.35 11.48 65.05
CA ILE A 339 8.06 12.91 65.21
C ILE A 339 6.81 13.10 66.09
N GLN A 340 5.74 12.36 65.83
CA GLN A 340 4.50 12.44 66.60
C GLN A 340 4.69 12.01 68.08
N ASP A 341 5.48 10.97 68.32
CA ASP A 341 5.80 10.50 69.67
C ASP A 341 6.63 11.54 70.44
N GLN A 342 7.59 12.22 69.80
CA GLN A 342 8.38 13.30 70.42
C GLN A 342 7.52 14.54 70.73
N GLN A 343 6.66 14.94 69.80
CA GLN A 343 5.70 16.04 70.02
C GLN A 343 4.76 15.75 71.19
N SER A 344 4.32 14.49 71.34
CA SER A 344 3.45 14.08 72.44
C SER A 344 4.17 14.12 73.80
N LYS A 345 5.48 13.84 73.85
CA LYS A 345 6.28 13.95 75.08
C LYS A 345 6.44 15.40 75.54
N GLN A 346 6.67 16.34 74.62
CA GLN A 346 6.79 17.76 74.94
C GLN A 346 5.53 18.38 75.55
N GLN A 347 4.34 17.86 75.21
CA GLN A 347 3.08 18.31 75.81
C GLN A 347 2.89 17.85 77.27
N GLY A 348 3.67 16.88 77.75
CA GLY A 348 3.50 16.27 79.07
C GLY A 348 4.49 16.72 80.16
N SER A 349 5.67 17.25 79.83
CA SER A 349 6.73 17.58 80.80
C SER A 349 7.10 19.07 80.79
N ASN A 350 6.77 19.78 81.87
CA ASN A 350 6.95 21.24 81.99
C ASN A 350 8.35 21.67 82.47
N GLN A 351 9.36 20.78 82.46
CA GLN A 351 10.72 21.06 82.95
C GLN A 351 11.76 20.41 82.02
N ASN A 352 12.71 21.23 81.52
CA ASN A 352 13.77 20.95 80.53
C ASN A 352 13.41 21.02 79.02
N ILE A 353 12.90 22.17 78.56
CA ILE A 353 12.58 22.44 77.13
C ILE A 353 13.84 22.48 76.22
N SER A 354 15.00 22.86 76.75
CA SER A 354 16.17 23.19 75.91
C SER A 354 16.87 22.00 75.24
N GLN A 355 16.86 20.79 75.83
CA GLN A 355 17.53 19.64 75.22
C GLN A 355 16.65 18.93 74.17
N ASP A 356 15.33 18.98 74.37
CA ASP A 356 14.36 18.39 73.45
C ASP A 356 14.27 19.18 72.13
N ASP A 357 14.48 20.50 72.17
CA ASP A 357 14.48 21.36 70.97
C ASP A 357 15.64 21.03 70.00
N ASP A 358 16.83 20.68 70.50
CA ASP A 358 17.97 20.29 69.65
C ASP A 358 17.75 18.92 68.99
N GLU A 359 17.10 17.97 69.68
CA GLU A 359 16.77 16.67 69.11
C GLU A 359 15.70 16.79 68.03
N ILE A 360 14.68 17.63 68.24
CA ILE A 360 13.68 17.94 67.20
C ILE A 360 14.34 18.58 66.00
N ARG A 361 15.20 19.59 66.20
CA ARG A 361 15.89 20.26 65.09
C ARG A 361 16.78 19.32 64.29
N ARG A 362 17.43 18.35 64.95
CA ARG A 362 18.20 17.29 64.30
C ARG A 362 17.30 16.35 63.48
N LEU A 363 16.13 15.99 64.01
CA LEU A 363 15.15 15.16 63.28
C LEU A 363 14.55 15.92 62.08
N GLU A 364 14.26 17.21 62.20
CA GLU A 364 13.80 18.06 61.11
C GLU A 364 14.83 18.20 59.99
N LEU A 365 16.11 18.38 60.34
CA LEU A 365 17.20 18.37 59.36
C LEU A 365 17.30 17.04 58.63
N LYS A 366 17.21 15.92 59.36
CA LYS A 366 17.23 14.58 58.76
C LYS A 366 16.02 14.33 57.86
N LEU A 367 14.84 14.83 58.23
CA LEU A 367 13.64 14.78 57.39
C LEU A 367 13.86 15.58 56.09
N LYS A 368 14.45 16.77 56.19
CA LYS A 368 14.73 17.63 55.04
C LYS A 368 15.79 17.04 54.10
N GLU A 369 16.80 16.39 54.65
CA GLU A 369 17.82 15.64 53.89
C GLU A 369 17.18 14.46 53.12
N LEU A 370 16.31 13.69 53.79
CA LEU A 370 15.55 12.61 53.14
C LEU A 370 14.57 13.12 52.07
N GLN A 371 13.97 14.30 52.27
CA GLN A 371 13.13 14.94 51.26
C GLN A 371 13.92 15.35 50.03
N LEU A 372 15.13 15.89 50.20
CA LEU A 372 16.02 16.21 49.07
C LEU A 372 16.50 14.96 48.33
N GLN A 373 16.83 13.89 49.04
CA GLN A 373 17.17 12.60 48.43
C GLN A 373 16.00 12.06 47.61
N LEU A 374 14.79 12.09 48.17
CA LEU A 374 13.58 11.67 47.46
C LEU A 374 13.33 12.50 46.20
N GLU A 375 13.51 13.82 46.27
CA GLU A 375 13.30 14.68 45.10
C GLU A 375 14.34 14.42 44.00
N SER A 376 15.58 14.13 44.38
CA SER A 376 16.62 13.66 43.45
C SER A 376 16.24 12.34 42.79
N GLU A 377 15.80 11.34 43.58
CA GLU A 377 15.36 10.03 43.07
C GLU A 377 14.12 10.14 42.17
N LYS A 378 13.20 11.06 42.46
CA LYS A 378 12.05 11.34 41.59
C LYS A 378 12.48 11.93 40.25
N ASN A 379 13.44 12.85 40.24
CA ASN A 379 13.94 13.45 39.01
C ASN A 379 14.67 12.42 38.14
N GLU A 380 15.49 11.57 38.75
CA GLU A 380 16.13 10.44 38.05
C GLU A 380 15.09 9.46 37.49
N ARG A 381 14.02 9.21 38.25
CA ARG A 381 12.89 8.39 37.75
C ARG A 381 12.16 9.05 36.59
N LEU A 382 11.92 10.36 36.61
CA LEU A 382 11.30 11.07 35.49
C LEU A 382 12.16 10.98 34.22
N GLN A 383 13.49 11.11 34.36
CA GLN A 383 14.41 10.91 33.23
C GLN A 383 14.31 9.49 32.66
N LEU A 384 14.27 8.46 33.52
CA LEU A 384 14.09 7.08 33.07
C LEU A 384 12.70 6.84 32.45
N GLU A 385 11.65 7.52 32.92
CA GLU A 385 10.32 7.45 32.31
C GLU A 385 10.31 8.07 30.90
N ASP A 386 11.03 9.16 30.67
CA ASP A 386 11.20 9.79 29.35
C ASP A 386 12.00 8.87 28.40
N GLU A 387 13.13 8.31 28.85
CA GLU A 387 13.91 7.33 28.07
C GLU A 387 13.06 6.10 27.71
N PHE A 388 12.23 5.64 28.64
CA PHE A 388 11.33 4.52 28.41
C PHE A 388 10.25 4.83 27.36
N ILE A 389 9.70 6.06 27.36
CA ILE A 389 8.76 6.51 26.32
C ILE A 389 9.45 6.47 24.94
N GLU A 390 10.69 6.96 24.84
CA GLU A 390 11.46 6.93 23.59
C GLU A 390 11.69 5.49 23.08
N ILE A 391 12.12 4.57 23.97
CA ILE A 391 12.30 3.15 23.62
C ILE A 391 10.98 2.52 23.15
N LYS A 392 9.85 2.88 23.79
CA LYS A 392 8.52 2.40 23.40
C LYS A 392 8.11 2.92 22.03
N GLU A 393 8.40 4.18 21.71
CA GLU A 393 8.18 4.75 20.38
C GLU A 393 9.02 4.07 19.31
N GLN A 394 10.32 3.85 19.57
CA GLN A 394 11.21 3.10 18.67
C GLN A 394 10.72 1.65 18.44
N THR A 395 10.27 0.98 19.50
CA THR A 395 9.67 -0.36 19.42
C THR A 395 8.40 -0.36 18.55
N ASN A 396 7.55 0.66 18.70
CA ASN A 396 6.34 0.80 17.88
C ASN A 396 6.67 1.13 16.42
N LEU A 397 7.73 1.90 16.16
CA LEU A 397 8.24 2.15 14.81
C LEU A 397 8.73 0.84 14.16
N MET A 398 9.53 0.04 14.88
CA MET A 398 9.97 -1.29 14.43
C MET A 398 8.80 -2.21 14.09
N LYS A 399 7.75 -2.26 14.93
CA LYS A 399 6.53 -3.03 14.63
C LYS A 399 5.84 -2.56 13.35
N ARG A 400 5.76 -1.24 13.12
CA ARG A 400 5.19 -0.67 11.89
C ARG A 400 6.00 -1.06 10.65
N LEU A 401 7.33 -0.99 10.73
CA LEU A 401 8.24 -1.43 9.65
C LEU A 401 8.11 -2.93 9.38
N GLN A 402 7.98 -3.75 10.42
CA GLN A 402 7.75 -5.20 10.28
C GLN A 402 6.41 -5.50 9.57
N LEU A 403 5.35 -4.76 9.91
CA LEU A 403 4.06 -4.88 9.24
C LEU A 403 4.15 -4.46 7.76
N GLN A 404 4.85 -3.37 7.45
CA GLN A 404 5.10 -2.96 6.06
C GLN A 404 5.91 -4.01 5.29
N SER A 405 6.97 -4.56 5.88
CA SER A 405 7.76 -5.66 5.30
C SER A 405 6.89 -6.88 4.95
N SER A 406 5.95 -7.25 5.84
CA SER A 406 5.01 -8.35 5.56
C SER A 406 4.03 -8.07 4.40
N LYS A 407 3.65 -6.79 4.21
CA LYS A 407 2.83 -6.35 3.07
C LYS A 407 3.63 -6.45 1.77
N PHE A 408 4.88 -5.98 1.76
CA PHE A 408 5.78 -6.10 0.62
C PHE A 408 6.01 -7.57 0.24
N ASP A 409 6.24 -8.45 1.20
CA ASP A 409 6.36 -9.90 0.95
C ASP A 409 5.12 -10.49 0.26
N THR A 410 3.94 -10.01 0.63
CA THR A 410 2.67 -10.46 0.03
C THR A 410 2.51 -9.93 -1.40
N GLN A 411 2.88 -8.67 -1.64
CA GLN A 411 2.91 -8.08 -2.97
C GLN A 411 3.91 -8.80 -3.88
N LEU A 412 5.13 -9.07 -3.39
CA LEU A 412 6.20 -9.74 -4.12
C LEU A 412 5.80 -11.17 -4.49
N LYS A 413 5.17 -11.91 -3.57
CA LYS A 413 4.57 -13.24 -3.88
C LYS A 413 3.48 -13.16 -4.96
N THR A 414 2.71 -12.08 -4.98
CA THR A 414 1.66 -11.88 -6.00
C THR A 414 2.29 -11.57 -7.36
N ILE A 415 3.33 -10.73 -7.39
CA ILE A 415 4.10 -10.42 -8.61
C ILE A 415 4.76 -11.70 -9.16
N LEU A 416 5.40 -12.51 -8.30
CA LEU A 416 6.01 -13.78 -8.70
C LEU A 416 4.99 -14.74 -9.32
N LYS A 417 3.79 -14.86 -8.75
CA LYS A 417 2.70 -15.67 -9.34
C LYS A 417 2.26 -15.16 -10.71
N LYS A 418 2.14 -13.83 -10.87
CA LYS A 418 1.81 -13.22 -12.18
C LYS A 418 2.92 -13.50 -13.20
N TRP A 419 4.18 -13.44 -12.78
CA TRP A 419 5.32 -13.74 -13.63
C TRP A 419 5.37 -15.22 -14.05
N GLU A 420 5.11 -16.16 -13.13
CA GLU A 420 4.97 -17.58 -13.45
C GLU A 420 3.83 -17.84 -14.44
N PHE A 421 2.70 -17.16 -14.29
CA PHE A 421 1.58 -17.24 -15.24
C PHE A 421 1.99 -16.73 -16.62
N LEU A 422 2.64 -15.56 -16.72
CA LEU A 422 3.13 -15.03 -17.99
C LEU A 422 4.14 -15.96 -18.65
N LYS A 423 5.00 -16.60 -17.87
CA LYS A 423 5.97 -17.57 -18.37
C LYS A 423 5.29 -18.80 -18.98
N GLU A 424 4.24 -19.32 -18.36
CA GLU A 424 3.47 -20.44 -18.94
C GLU A 424 2.70 -20.01 -20.19
N SER A 425 2.11 -18.82 -20.20
CA SER A 425 1.46 -18.26 -21.40
C SER A 425 2.44 -18.09 -22.56
N LEU A 426 3.67 -17.65 -22.29
CA LEU A 426 4.72 -17.55 -23.31
C LEU A 426 5.09 -18.93 -23.86
N ARG A 427 5.23 -19.94 -23.00
CA ARG A 427 5.51 -21.33 -23.40
C ARG A 427 4.42 -21.91 -24.31
N ILE A 428 3.16 -21.58 -24.03
CA ILE A 428 2.02 -21.98 -24.88
C ILE A 428 2.11 -21.28 -26.24
N ALA A 429 2.37 -19.97 -26.27
CA ALA A 429 2.51 -19.21 -27.51
C ALA A 429 3.69 -19.70 -28.37
N GLU A 430 4.83 -20.04 -27.76
CA GLU A 430 5.97 -20.65 -28.45
C GLU A 430 5.58 -21.99 -29.10
N SER A 431 4.83 -22.84 -28.39
CA SER A 431 4.34 -24.10 -28.95
C SER A 431 3.33 -23.91 -30.09
N GLU A 432 2.46 -22.91 -30.01
CA GLU A 432 1.53 -22.56 -31.09
C GLU A 432 2.26 -22.04 -32.33
N LEU A 433 3.33 -21.26 -32.13
CA LEU A 433 4.18 -20.79 -33.22
C LEU A 433 4.92 -21.95 -33.91
N GLU A 434 5.49 -22.88 -33.15
CA GLU A 434 6.14 -24.08 -33.70
C GLU A 434 5.16 -24.93 -34.54
N ASN A 435 3.91 -25.06 -34.08
CA ASN A 435 2.85 -25.74 -34.84
C ASN A 435 2.52 -24.99 -36.13
N ALA A 436 2.38 -23.66 -36.08
CA ALA A 436 2.12 -22.84 -37.27
C ALA A 436 3.28 -22.92 -38.28
N GLU A 437 4.53 -22.95 -37.83
CA GLU A 437 5.70 -23.16 -38.70
C GLU A 437 5.71 -24.56 -39.33
N SER A 438 5.22 -25.58 -38.62
CA SER A 438 5.03 -26.92 -39.19
C SER A 438 3.95 -26.92 -40.28
N ASP A 439 2.82 -26.24 -40.05
CA ASP A 439 1.74 -26.12 -41.03
C ASP A 439 2.18 -25.36 -42.27
N CYS A 440 2.96 -24.28 -42.11
CA CYS A 440 3.56 -23.53 -43.22
C CYS A 440 4.48 -24.42 -44.06
N ARG A 441 5.37 -25.21 -43.43
CA ARG A 441 6.24 -26.16 -44.14
C ARG A 441 5.43 -27.21 -44.92
N TYR A 442 4.37 -27.74 -44.32
CA TYR A 442 3.47 -28.66 -45.02
C TYR A 442 2.82 -28.01 -46.25
N MET A 443 2.37 -26.76 -46.13
CA MET A 443 1.81 -26.02 -47.26
C MET A 443 2.84 -25.75 -48.37
N GLU A 444 4.10 -25.49 -48.03
CA GLU A 444 5.18 -25.37 -49.01
C GLU A 444 5.40 -26.68 -49.78
N GLU A 445 5.44 -27.83 -49.10
CA GLU A 445 5.55 -29.15 -49.75
C GLU A 445 4.36 -29.45 -50.68
N VAL A 446 3.15 -29.05 -50.27
CA VAL A 446 1.94 -29.16 -51.10
C VAL A 446 2.06 -28.28 -52.35
N VAL A 447 2.51 -27.03 -52.20
CA VAL A 447 2.70 -26.10 -53.33
C VAL A 447 3.74 -26.64 -54.32
N ASP A 448 4.86 -27.19 -53.83
CA ASP A 448 5.87 -27.77 -54.69
C ASP A 448 5.36 -29.03 -55.41
N SER A 449 4.56 -29.86 -54.74
CA SER A 449 3.88 -31.00 -55.37
C SER A 449 2.91 -30.57 -56.50
N TYR A 450 2.21 -29.44 -56.32
CA TYR A 450 1.36 -28.87 -57.38
C TYR A 450 2.17 -28.35 -58.57
N LYS A 451 3.32 -27.70 -58.33
CA LYS A 451 4.21 -27.26 -59.42
C LYS A 451 4.74 -28.44 -60.22
N ASP A 452 5.11 -29.54 -59.56
CA ASP A 452 5.55 -30.76 -60.25
C ASP A 452 4.44 -31.38 -61.10
N LEU A 453 3.21 -31.37 -60.61
CA LEU A 453 2.05 -31.81 -61.38
C LEU A 453 1.79 -30.90 -62.58
N GLU A 454 1.86 -29.58 -62.40
CA GLU A 454 1.71 -28.58 -63.47
C GLU A 454 2.78 -28.78 -64.57
N ASN A 455 4.05 -28.92 -64.17
CA ASN A 455 5.16 -29.22 -65.08
C ASN A 455 4.93 -30.54 -65.85
N THR A 456 4.41 -31.56 -65.17
CA THR A 456 4.08 -32.85 -65.78
C THR A 456 2.97 -32.68 -66.83
N LEU A 457 1.88 -32.01 -66.48
CA LEU A 457 0.76 -31.72 -67.39
C LEU A 457 1.20 -30.88 -68.60
N GLU A 458 2.03 -29.86 -68.40
CA GLU A 458 2.57 -29.04 -69.49
C GLU A 458 3.44 -29.89 -70.44
N SER A 459 4.23 -30.82 -69.89
CA SER A 459 5.04 -31.73 -70.69
C SER A 459 4.20 -32.71 -71.53
N GLU A 460 3.08 -33.21 -70.98
CA GLU A 460 2.16 -34.09 -71.69
C GLU A 460 1.39 -33.33 -72.78
N TRP A 461 0.96 -32.11 -72.48
CA TRP A 461 0.31 -31.23 -73.43
C TRP A 461 1.22 -30.93 -74.64
N LYS A 462 2.49 -30.57 -74.40
CA LYS A 462 3.50 -30.38 -75.46
C LYS A 462 3.73 -31.64 -76.29
N LYS A 463 3.71 -32.84 -75.69
CA LYS A 463 3.80 -34.12 -76.44
C LYS A 463 2.57 -34.32 -77.31
N GLY A 464 1.38 -34.01 -76.80
CA GLY A 464 0.11 -34.02 -77.52
C GLY A 464 0.16 -33.12 -78.76
N GLU A 465 0.55 -31.86 -78.57
CA GLU A 465 0.68 -30.86 -79.64
C GLU A 465 1.69 -31.30 -80.73
N GLN A 466 2.84 -31.87 -80.33
CA GLN A 466 3.81 -32.42 -81.29
C GLN A 466 3.24 -33.60 -82.09
N SER A 467 2.43 -34.45 -81.46
CA SER A 467 1.79 -35.59 -82.12
C SER A 467 0.74 -35.14 -83.15
N GLU A 468 -0.04 -34.12 -82.80
CA GLU A 468 -1.04 -33.50 -83.66
C GLU A 468 -0.38 -32.80 -84.85
N ASN A 469 0.65 -31.99 -84.61
CA ASN A 469 1.44 -31.35 -85.66
C ASN A 469 2.05 -32.39 -86.64
N LYS A 470 2.57 -33.51 -86.13
CA LYS A 470 3.04 -34.62 -86.99
C LYS A 470 1.91 -35.23 -87.82
N ALA A 471 0.70 -35.38 -87.26
CA ALA A 471 -0.46 -35.88 -87.99
C ALA A 471 -0.90 -34.91 -89.10
N VAL A 472 -0.96 -33.61 -88.81
CA VAL A 472 -1.27 -32.55 -89.80
C VAL A 472 -0.26 -32.56 -90.95
N ILE A 473 1.04 -32.67 -90.66
CA ILE A 473 2.09 -32.77 -91.70
C ILE A 473 1.90 -34.03 -92.56
N ARG A 474 1.55 -35.18 -91.97
CA ARG A 474 1.26 -36.42 -92.73
C ARG A 474 0.03 -36.27 -93.63
N LEU A 475 -1.03 -35.64 -93.13
CA LEU A 475 -2.24 -35.38 -93.91
C LEU A 475 -1.95 -34.45 -95.08
N LYS A 476 -1.20 -33.37 -94.88
CA LYS A 476 -0.79 -32.44 -95.93
C LYS A 476 0.05 -33.13 -97.02
N LYS A 477 1.03 -33.97 -96.62
CA LYS A 477 1.81 -34.78 -97.57
C LYS A 477 0.93 -35.72 -98.40
N ARG A 478 -0.09 -36.33 -97.79
CA ARG A 478 -1.04 -37.20 -98.49
C ARG A 478 -1.93 -36.41 -99.44
N GLU A 479 -2.38 -35.23 -99.04
CA GLU A 479 -3.12 -34.31 -99.91
C GLU A 479 -2.30 -33.91 -101.15
N ASP A 480 -1.01 -33.57 -100.96
CA ASP A 480 -0.11 -33.23 -102.07
C ASP A 480 0.12 -34.42 -103.00
N GLN A 481 0.26 -35.63 -102.47
CA GLN A 481 0.34 -36.86 -103.28
C GLN A 481 -0.93 -37.10 -104.10
N LEU A 482 -2.10 -36.89 -103.51
CA LEU A 482 -3.38 -37.00 -104.21
C LEU A 482 -3.51 -35.95 -105.32
N LYS A 483 -3.07 -34.71 -105.08
CA LYS A 483 -3.03 -33.66 -106.12
C LYS A 483 -2.11 -34.05 -107.28
N ILE A 484 -0.93 -34.62 -107.00
CA ILE A 484 -0.03 -35.12 -108.04
C ILE A 484 -0.69 -36.25 -108.85
N GLN A 485 -1.35 -37.20 -108.19
CA GLN A 485 -2.08 -38.29 -108.87
C GLN A 485 -3.22 -37.74 -109.73
N GLN A 486 -3.99 -36.78 -109.22
CA GLN A 486 -5.06 -36.13 -109.95
C GLN A 486 -4.54 -35.42 -111.21
N ASN A 487 -3.44 -34.68 -111.12
CA ASN A 487 -2.82 -34.02 -112.26
C ASN A 487 -2.29 -35.01 -113.31
N LYS A 488 -1.73 -36.15 -112.87
CA LYS A 488 -1.33 -37.24 -113.77
C LYS A 488 -2.54 -37.80 -114.54
N LEU A 489 -3.62 -38.13 -113.83
CA LEU A 489 -4.87 -38.62 -114.45
C LEU A 489 -5.47 -37.59 -115.41
N GLN A 490 -5.44 -36.30 -115.06
CA GLN A 490 -5.89 -35.24 -115.97
C GLN A 490 -5.04 -35.16 -117.24
N THR A 491 -3.72 -35.34 -117.13
CA THR A 491 -2.80 -35.35 -118.28
C THR A 491 -3.02 -36.59 -119.15
N GLU A 492 -3.18 -37.77 -118.54
CA GLU A 492 -3.51 -39.02 -119.23
C GLU A 492 -4.86 -38.90 -119.96
N ASN A 493 -5.89 -38.38 -119.31
CA ASN A 493 -7.19 -38.12 -119.92
C ASN A 493 -7.09 -37.14 -121.09
N LYS A 494 -6.29 -36.08 -120.95
CA LYS A 494 -6.04 -35.13 -122.04
C LYS A 494 -5.36 -35.81 -123.24
N ASN A 495 -4.32 -36.60 -123.00
CA ASN A 495 -3.64 -37.35 -124.07
C ASN A 495 -4.58 -38.34 -124.77
N LEU A 496 -5.43 -39.04 -124.01
CA LEU A 496 -6.45 -39.93 -124.57
C LEU A 496 -7.45 -39.16 -125.44
N LEU A 497 -7.89 -37.98 -125.02
CA LEU A 497 -8.76 -37.11 -125.82
C LEU A 497 -8.07 -36.65 -127.11
N ASP A 498 -6.81 -36.21 -127.03
CA ASP A 498 -6.02 -35.81 -128.21
C ASP A 498 -5.84 -36.98 -129.19
N ASP A 499 -5.67 -38.21 -128.69
CA ASP A 499 -5.55 -39.42 -129.53
C ASP A 499 -6.89 -39.84 -130.14
N ILE A 500 -8.00 -39.66 -129.42
CA ILE A 500 -9.36 -39.82 -129.98
C ILE A 500 -9.56 -38.82 -131.13
N GLU A 501 -9.24 -37.54 -130.93
CA GLU A 501 -9.38 -36.49 -131.96
C GLU A 501 -8.51 -36.79 -133.20
N LYS A 502 -7.30 -37.32 -133.03
CA LYS A 502 -6.47 -37.77 -134.17
C LYS A 502 -7.06 -38.97 -134.90
N MET A 503 -7.71 -39.89 -134.19
CA MET A 503 -8.37 -41.04 -134.81
C MET A 503 -9.61 -40.60 -135.60
N GLU A 504 -10.38 -39.66 -135.07
CA GLU A 504 -11.54 -39.08 -135.76
C GLU A 504 -11.13 -38.36 -137.05
N ASN A 505 -10.01 -37.61 -137.05
CA ASN A 505 -9.52 -36.92 -138.25
C ASN A 505 -8.93 -37.84 -139.34
N LYS A 506 -8.65 -39.12 -139.02
CA LYS A 506 -8.11 -40.09 -139.98
C LYS A 506 -9.18 -40.91 -140.70
N ASN A 507 -10.37 -41.05 -140.11
CA ASN A 507 -11.55 -41.65 -140.73
C ASN A 507 -12.26 -40.62 -141.62
#